data_AF-A0A2V8JI95-F1
#
_entry.id   AF-A0A2V8JI95-F1
#
_cell.length_a   1.000
_cell.length_b   1.000
_cell.length_c   1.000
_cell.angle_alpha   90.00
_cell.angle_beta   90.00
_cell.angle_gamma   90.00
#
_symmetry.space_group_name_H-M   'P 1'
#
loop_
_entity.id
_entity.type
_entity.pdbx_description
1 polymer ?
#
loop_
_entity_poly.entity_id
_entity_poly.type
_entity_poly.pdbx_seq_one_letter_code
_entity_poly.pdbx_strand_id
1 'polypeptide(L)'
;MAKIYPFRSLRYALDRVPIERVVTQPYDKISNEMQDRYYALHPNNIVRIVLGKPTPEDSATNNVYTRAAGYLKDWRASGILEQVPEPAFFVYFQRFAIPGTNETHVRKGFVGLGRLEDYRNKVVYPHERTLTGPKKDRLELLRHTRTHFEQIFMLYEDPAEKIGHLLEEIAQQKADIQVDDEYGVRHTTWTLSDPQAVAFMQREMEDKNLIIADGHHRYETALAYRDEMRAQKGSDRLPMTFFNMSSPGLTILPTHRVLSNVTGLDPNILLHRASEFFNVTGSPEHGTVTIGVFI
;
A
#
# COMPACT_ATOMS: atom_id res chain seq x y z
N MET A 1 16.29 -4.73 14.09
CA MET A 1 15.57 -6.00 13.93
C MET A 1 14.15 -5.69 13.50
N ALA A 2 13.70 -6.28 12.39
CA ALA A 2 12.35 -6.08 11.89
C ALA A 2 11.37 -6.91 12.72
N LYS A 3 10.52 -6.23 13.49
CA LYS A 3 9.50 -6.90 14.32
C LYS A 3 8.15 -6.85 13.63
N ILE A 4 7.58 -8.02 13.40
CA ILE A 4 6.23 -8.19 12.86
C ILE A 4 5.30 -8.85 13.87
N TYR A 5 4.02 -8.53 13.80
CA TYR A 5 3.01 -9.03 14.72
C TYR A 5 1.73 -9.45 13.97
N PRO A 6 1.15 -10.60 14.33
CA PRO A 6 -0.21 -10.91 13.92
C PRO A 6 -1.17 -9.93 14.58
N PHE A 7 -2.33 -9.70 13.98
CA PHE A 7 -3.30 -8.75 14.50
C PHE A 7 -4.74 -9.11 14.17
N ARG A 8 -5.66 -8.53 14.94
CA ARG A 8 -7.10 -8.65 14.71
C ARG A 8 -7.56 -7.56 13.75
N SER A 9 -7.43 -7.83 12.44
CA SER A 9 -7.87 -6.91 11.39
C SER A 9 -9.38 -6.67 11.44
N LEU A 10 -9.79 -5.49 10.98
CA LEU A 10 -11.16 -5.23 10.56
C LEU A 10 -11.26 -5.58 9.06
N ARG A 11 -12.26 -6.37 8.69
CA ARG A 11 -12.53 -6.73 7.30
C ARG A 11 -14.02 -6.63 7.00
N TYR A 12 -14.37 -6.51 5.73
CA TYR A 12 -15.77 -6.57 5.32
C TYR A 12 -16.36 -7.96 5.58
N ALA A 13 -17.57 -8.01 6.13
CA ALA A 13 -18.35 -9.22 6.24
C ALA A 13 -18.92 -9.59 4.86
N LEU A 14 -18.37 -10.64 4.24
CA LEU A 14 -18.67 -10.99 2.84
C LEU A 14 -20.12 -11.45 2.61
N ASP A 15 -20.83 -11.87 3.65
CA ASP A 15 -22.26 -12.16 3.62
C ASP A 15 -23.14 -10.89 3.63
N ARG A 16 -22.56 -9.73 3.96
CA ARG A 16 -23.26 -8.44 4.07
C ARG A 16 -23.00 -7.51 2.91
N VAL A 17 -21.83 -7.60 2.28
CA VAL A 17 -21.45 -6.72 1.19
C VAL A 17 -20.77 -7.48 0.04
N PRO A 18 -21.04 -7.09 -1.21
CA PRO A 18 -20.24 -7.51 -2.35
C PRO A 18 -18.87 -6.80 -2.32
N ILE A 19 -17.81 -7.54 -2.01
CA ILE A 19 -16.46 -6.99 -1.75
C ILE A 19 -15.96 -6.11 -2.90
N GLU A 20 -16.20 -6.53 -4.14
CA GLU A 20 -15.81 -5.85 -5.37
C GLU A 20 -16.46 -4.47 -5.54
N ARG A 21 -17.56 -4.20 -4.81
CA ARG A 21 -18.26 -2.90 -4.84
C ARG A 21 -17.90 -1.98 -3.69
N VAL A 22 -17.17 -2.49 -2.68
CA VAL A 22 -16.86 -1.73 -1.46
C VAL A 22 -15.37 -1.42 -1.28
N VAL A 23 -14.50 -1.94 -2.14
CA VAL A 23 -13.07 -1.58 -2.20
C VAL A 23 -12.80 -0.47 -3.21
N THR A 24 -11.60 0.11 -3.16
CA THR A 24 -11.15 1.20 -4.04
C THR A 24 -9.68 1.04 -4.38
N GLN A 25 -9.21 1.83 -5.35
CA GLN A 25 -7.78 2.13 -5.46
C GLN A 25 -7.25 2.88 -4.22
N PRO A 26 -5.92 2.93 -4.00
CA PRO A 26 -5.31 3.75 -2.96
C PRO A 26 -5.72 5.22 -3.08
N TYR A 27 -5.89 5.93 -1.95
CA TYR A 27 -6.45 7.30 -1.92
C TYR A 27 -5.74 8.30 -2.86
N ASP A 28 -4.44 8.14 -3.07
CA ASP A 28 -3.59 8.99 -3.90
C ASP A 28 -3.65 8.66 -5.41
N LYS A 29 -4.42 7.63 -5.79
CA LYS A 29 -4.75 7.26 -7.17
C LYS A 29 -6.20 7.56 -7.54
N ILE A 30 -7.04 7.94 -6.58
CA ILE A 30 -8.46 8.20 -6.82
C ILE A 30 -8.64 9.61 -7.41
N SER A 31 -9.10 9.69 -8.66
CA SER A 31 -9.56 10.96 -9.26
C SER A 31 -10.94 11.36 -8.72
N ASN A 32 -11.39 12.60 -8.97
CA ASN A 32 -12.72 13.04 -8.58
C ASN A 32 -13.82 12.19 -9.24
N GLU A 33 -13.64 11.82 -10.51
CA GLU A 33 -14.57 10.96 -11.25
C GLU A 33 -14.60 9.54 -10.67
N MET A 34 -13.44 9.01 -10.24
CA MET A 34 -13.37 7.72 -9.53
C MET A 34 -14.08 7.80 -8.18
N GLN A 35 -13.86 8.88 -7.43
CA GLN A 35 -14.53 9.11 -6.15
C GLN A 35 -16.04 9.16 -6.32
N ASP A 36 -16.57 9.91 -7.30
CA ASP A 36 -17.99 9.96 -7.64
C ASP A 36 -18.55 8.57 -7.95
N ARG A 37 -17.86 7.82 -8.79
CA ARG A 37 -18.25 6.46 -9.16
C ARG A 37 -18.28 5.52 -7.95
N TYR A 38 -17.26 5.53 -7.10
CA TYR A 38 -17.22 4.71 -5.89
C TYR A 38 -18.34 5.06 -4.91
N TYR A 39 -18.65 6.35 -4.75
CA TYR A 39 -19.77 6.82 -3.94
C TYR A 39 -21.12 6.28 -4.45
N ALA A 40 -21.30 6.22 -5.77
CA ALA A 40 -22.49 5.67 -6.42
C ALA A 40 -22.51 4.12 -6.42
N LEU A 41 -21.35 3.47 -6.35
CA LEU A 41 -21.23 2.02 -6.49
C LEU A 41 -21.82 1.26 -5.30
N HIS A 42 -21.58 1.72 -4.07
CA HIS A 42 -22.14 1.10 -2.86
C HIS A 42 -22.16 2.08 -1.66
N PRO A 43 -23.20 2.05 -0.80
CA PRO A 43 -23.26 2.89 0.41
C PRO A 43 -22.14 2.61 1.42
N ASN A 44 -21.59 1.39 1.44
CA ASN A 44 -20.47 1.00 2.31
C ASN A 44 -19.11 0.98 1.61
N ASN A 45 -18.96 1.66 0.47
CA ASN A 45 -17.67 1.75 -0.20
C ASN A 45 -16.64 2.53 0.65
N ILE A 46 -15.46 1.95 0.84
CA ILE A 46 -14.41 2.44 1.74
C ILE A 46 -13.94 3.87 1.40
N VAL A 47 -14.18 4.35 0.17
CA VAL A 47 -13.91 5.75 -0.24
C VAL A 47 -14.46 6.75 0.76
N ARG A 48 -15.61 6.47 1.37
CA ARG A 48 -16.28 7.35 2.34
C ARG A 48 -15.47 7.58 3.61
N ILE A 49 -14.52 6.69 3.90
CA ILE A 49 -13.61 6.76 5.03
C ILE A 49 -12.23 7.23 4.57
N VAL A 50 -11.66 6.63 3.51
CA VAL A 50 -10.27 6.92 3.10
C VAL A 50 -10.12 8.24 2.35
N LEU A 51 -11.16 8.68 1.64
CA LEU A 51 -11.16 9.90 0.85
C LEU A 51 -12.58 10.46 0.78
N GLY A 52 -13.08 10.95 1.92
CA GLY A 52 -14.41 11.53 2.02
C GLY A 52 -14.55 12.83 1.21
N LYS A 53 -15.75 13.12 0.72
CA LYS A 53 -16.05 14.38 0.00
C LYS A 53 -16.23 15.56 0.97
N PRO A 54 -15.55 16.69 0.74
CA PRO A 54 -15.85 17.92 1.45
C PRO A 54 -17.22 18.46 1.04
N THR A 55 -17.88 19.18 1.93
CA THR A 55 -19.13 19.90 1.63
C THR A 55 -19.01 21.37 2.05
N PRO A 56 -19.82 22.29 1.49
CA PRO A 56 -19.82 23.70 1.90
C PRO A 56 -20.10 23.93 3.40
N GLU A 57 -20.74 22.95 4.06
CA GLU A 57 -21.08 22.97 5.48
C GLU A 57 -19.96 22.42 6.38
N ASP A 58 -18.81 22.04 5.81
CA ASP A 58 -17.68 21.55 6.59
C ASP A 58 -17.17 22.61 7.56
N SER A 59 -16.90 22.16 8.78
CA SER A 59 -16.46 22.98 9.91
C SER A 59 -15.41 22.23 10.74
N ALA A 60 -14.90 22.87 11.78
CA ALA A 60 -13.95 22.24 12.69
C ALA A 60 -14.51 20.97 13.38
N THR A 61 -15.83 20.89 13.60
CA THR A 61 -16.48 19.80 14.34
C THR A 61 -17.30 18.85 13.45
N ASN A 62 -17.58 19.24 12.20
CA ASN A 62 -18.24 18.40 11.22
C ASN A 62 -17.51 18.51 9.87
N ASN A 63 -16.71 17.52 9.53
CA ASN A 63 -15.91 17.49 8.30
C ASN A 63 -15.71 16.05 7.82
N VAL A 64 -14.92 15.90 6.76
CA VAL A 64 -14.58 14.58 6.18
C VAL A 64 -14.04 13.58 7.22
N TYR A 65 -13.25 14.02 8.20
CA TYR A 65 -12.63 13.12 9.19
C TYR A 65 -13.61 12.70 10.29
N THR A 66 -14.47 13.61 10.77
CA THR A 66 -15.50 13.25 11.75
C THR A 66 -16.56 12.34 11.13
N ARG A 67 -16.90 12.56 9.84
CA ARG A 67 -17.74 11.64 9.06
C ARG A 67 -17.09 10.28 8.86
N ALA A 68 -15.79 10.23 8.53
CA ALA A 68 -15.05 8.97 8.41
C ALA A 68 -15.08 8.15 9.71
N ALA A 69 -14.88 8.80 10.86
CA ALA A 69 -15.00 8.16 12.17
C ALA A 69 -16.43 7.66 12.46
N GLY A 70 -17.44 8.44 12.06
CA GLY A 70 -18.86 8.04 12.12
C GLY A 70 -19.14 6.77 11.31
N TYR A 71 -18.74 6.76 10.03
CA TYR A 71 -18.89 5.57 9.17
C TYR A 71 -18.17 4.35 9.74
N LEU A 72 -16.93 4.48 10.22
CA LEU A 72 -16.21 3.37 10.84
C LEU A 72 -16.97 2.80 12.05
N LYS A 73 -17.48 3.68 12.92
CA LYS A 73 -18.26 3.28 14.09
C LYS A 73 -19.53 2.54 13.69
N ASP A 74 -20.30 3.12 12.75
CA ASP A 74 -21.58 2.57 12.32
C ASP A 74 -21.40 1.25 11.58
N TRP A 75 -20.38 1.12 10.72
CA TRP A 75 -20.11 -0.12 9.99
C TRP A 75 -19.66 -1.25 10.90
N ARG A 76 -18.93 -0.95 11.98
CA ARG A 76 -18.60 -1.95 13.01
C ARG A 76 -19.83 -2.36 13.82
N ALA A 77 -20.65 -1.40 14.23
CA ALA A 77 -21.86 -1.68 15.04
C ALA A 77 -22.92 -2.47 14.25
N SER A 78 -23.03 -2.23 12.94
CA SER A 78 -23.96 -2.92 12.04
C SER A 78 -23.43 -4.23 11.47
N GLY A 79 -22.18 -4.61 11.77
CA GLY A 79 -21.56 -5.84 11.26
C GLY A 79 -21.15 -5.78 9.79
N ILE A 80 -21.10 -4.60 9.16
CA ILE A 80 -20.53 -4.41 7.82
C ILE A 80 -19.01 -4.64 7.85
N LEU A 81 -18.35 -4.15 8.90
CA LEU A 81 -16.97 -4.45 9.22
C LEU A 81 -16.92 -5.35 10.45
N GLU A 82 -16.35 -6.53 10.29
CA GLU A 82 -16.11 -7.49 11.36
C GLU A 82 -14.64 -7.51 11.76
N GLN A 83 -14.37 -7.77 13.04
CA GLN A 83 -13.02 -8.00 13.52
C GLN A 83 -12.74 -9.50 13.51
N VAL A 84 -11.60 -9.92 12.95
CA VAL A 84 -11.21 -11.33 13.02
C VAL A 84 -11.02 -11.76 14.48
N PRO A 85 -11.44 -12.99 14.85
CA PRO A 85 -11.53 -13.39 16.25
C PRO A 85 -10.15 -13.53 16.91
N GLU A 86 -9.15 -14.01 16.16
CA GLU A 86 -7.80 -14.22 16.68
C GLU A 86 -6.76 -13.40 15.91
N PRO A 87 -5.65 -12.99 16.55
CA PRO A 87 -4.55 -12.36 15.85
C PRO A 87 -4.00 -13.28 14.76
N ALA A 88 -3.89 -12.78 13.54
CA ALA A 88 -3.37 -13.52 12.40
C ALA A 88 -2.41 -12.69 11.56
N PHE A 89 -1.57 -13.37 10.78
CA PHE A 89 -1.04 -12.82 9.54
C PHE A 89 -2.01 -13.14 8.40
N PHE A 90 -1.98 -12.35 7.32
CA PHE A 90 -2.82 -12.61 6.15
C PHE A 90 -1.94 -12.85 4.94
N VAL A 91 -1.90 -14.10 4.46
CA VAL A 91 -1.23 -14.42 3.20
C VAL A 91 -1.93 -13.66 2.08
N TYR A 92 -1.18 -13.04 1.19
CA TYR A 92 -1.71 -12.14 0.16
C TYR A 92 -1.01 -12.33 -1.17
N PHE A 93 -1.77 -12.84 -2.15
CA PHE A 93 -1.29 -13.04 -3.51
C PHE A 93 -1.96 -12.06 -4.46
N GLN A 94 -1.19 -11.55 -5.40
CA GLN A 94 -1.64 -10.65 -6.45
C GLN A 94 -1.23 -11.23 -7.80
N ARG A 95 -2.20 -11.66 -8.61
CA ARG A 95 -1.95 -12.10 -9.99
C ARG A 95 -2.28 -10.96 -10.94
N PHE A 96 -1.32 -10.58 -11.77
CA PHE A 96 -1.43 -9.45 -12.69
C PHE A 96 -0.72 -9.75 -14.01
N ALA A 97 -1.19 -9.15 -15.10
CA ALA A 97 -0.47 -9.12 -16.36
C ALA A 97 0.65 -8.08 -16.29
N ILE A 98 1.84 -8.37 -16.82
CA ILE A 98 2.90 -7.37 -16.93
C ILE A 98 2.57 -6.42 -18.08
N PRO A 99 2.42 -5.11 -17.83
CA PRO A 99 2.17 -4.11 -18.85
C PRO A 99 3.16 -4.21 -20.03
N GLY A 100 2.63 -4.22 -21.26
CA GLY A 100 3.43 -4.31 -22.48
C GLY A 100 3.93 -5.71 -22.84
N THR A 101 3.50 -6.75 -22.11
CA THR A 101 3.84 -8.15 -22.39
C THR A 101 2.59 -9.04 -22.37
N ASN A 102 2.74 -10.30 -22.78
CA ASN A 102 1.71 -11.34 -22.61
C ASN A 102 1.93 -12.19 -21.34
N GLU A 103 2.86 -11.79 -20.47
CA GLU A 103 3.19 -12.54 -19.27
C GLU A 103 2.24 -12.22 -18.12
N THR A 104 1.94 -13.24 -17.32
CA THR A 104 1.20 -13.10 -16.06
C THR A 104 2.09 -13.52 -14.91
N HIS A 105 2.19 -12.68 -13.90
CA HIS A 105 3.01 -12.91 -12.71
C HIS A 105 2.13 -12.99 -11.46
N VAL A 106 2.64 -13.66 -10.43
CA VAL A 106 1.99 -13.75 -9.11
C VAL A 106 2.96 -13.20 -8.07
N ARG A 107 2.67 -12.00 -7.55
CA ARG A 107 3.38 -11.43 -6.42
C ARG A 107 2.81 -12.02 -5.13
N LYS A 108 3.69 -12.62 -4.32
CA LYS A 108 3.34 -13.35 -3.09
C LYS A 108 3.92 -12.63 -1.88
N GLY A 109 3.06 -12.31 -0.92
CA GLY A 109 3.47 -11.68 0.32
C GLY A 109 2.51 -11.98 1.45
N PHE A 110 2.68 -11.27 2.55
CA PHE A 110 1.78 -11.36 3.69
C PHE A 110 1.56 -10.00 4.33
N VAL A 111 0.38 -9.81 4.92
CA VAL A 111 0.02 -8.63 5.70
C VAL A 111 0.19 -8.93 7.18
N GLY A 112 0.88 -8.03 7.87
CA GLY A 112 1.04 -8.04 9.33
C GLY A 112 1.24 -6.63 9.86
N LEU A 113 1.27 -6.47 11.18
CA LEU A 113 1.72 -5.21 11.77
C LEU A 113 3.24 -5.20 11.84
N GLY A 114 3.89 -4.24 11.20
CA GLY A 114 5.31 -3.96 11.40
C GLY A 114 5.51 -2.92 12.48
N ARG A 115 6.56 -3.07 13.30
CA ARG A 115 6.98 -2.02 14.24
C ARG A 115 7.51 -0.81 13.48
N LEU A 116 7.08 0.38 13.89
CA LEU A 116 7.61 1.64 13.41
C LEU A 116 9.01 1.87 13.98
N GLU A 117 9.95 2.20 13.12
CA GLU A 117 11.36 2.42 13.45
C GLU A 117 11.80 3.77 12.86
N ASP A 118 12.56 4.53 13.64
CA ASP A 118 13.19 5.74 13.12
C ASP A 118 14.25 5.33 12.08
N TYR A 119 14.31 5.99 10.92
CA TYR A 119 15.24 5.62 9.84
C TYR A 119 16.71 5.56 10.30
N ARG A 120 17.09 6.35 11.30
CA ARG A 120 18.44 6.33 11.90
C ARG A 120 18.83 4.97 12.50
N ASN A 121 17.85 4.15 12.87
CA ASN A 121 18.07 2.82 13.44
C ASN A 121 18.45 1.79 12.36
N LYS A 122 18.38 2.16 11.06
CA LYS A 122 18.82 1.33 9.92
C LYS A 122 18.12 -0.05 9.86
N VAL A 123 16.87 -0.11 10.32
CA VAL A 123 15.99 -1.28 10.18
C VAL A 123 15.06 -1.12 8.98
N VAL A 124 14.56 0.09 8.76
CA VAL A 124 13.67 0.46 7.66
C VAL A 124 14.36 1.50 6.79
N TYR A 125 14.41 1.25 5.49
CA TYR A 125 15.11 2.08 4.50
C TYR A 125 14.10 2.72 3.54
N PRO A 126 14.03 4.06 3.48
CA PRO A 126 13.28 4.77 2.46
C PRO A 126 14.10 4.90 1.16
N HIS A 127 13.42 5.13 0.03
CA HIS A 127 14.07 5.45 -1.25
C HIS A 127 13.55 6.76 -1.88
N GLU A 128 12.55 7.40 -1.26
CA GLU A 128 12.05 8.73 -1.65
C GLU A 128 12.06 9.72 -0.47
N ARG A 129 11.99 11.01 -0.81
CA ARG A 129 11.68 12.08 0.14
C ARG A 129 10.19 12.40 0.06
N THR A 130 9.62 12.69 1.21
CA THR A 130 8.18 12.85 1.39
C THR A 130 7.74 14.32 1.42
N LEU A 131 6.55 14.63 0.87
CA LEU A 131 5.96 15.98 0.85
C LEU A 131 5.13 16.26 2.12
N THR A 132 5.03 17.54 2.52
CA THR A 132 4.37 17.94 3.78
C THR A 132 2.83 17.90 3.72
N GLY A 133 2.21 18.22 2.59
CA GLY A 133 0.75 18.29 2.43
C GLY A 133 0.02 16.97 2.71
N PRO A 134 0.30 15.88 1.96
CA PRO A 134 -0.33 14.57 2.14
C PRO A 134 -0.23 14.02 3.57
N LYS A 135 0.87 14.33 4.29
CA LYS A 135 1.06 13.88 5.66
C LYS A 135 0.02 14.43 6.63
N LYS A 136 -0.38 15.70 6.48
CA LYS A 136 -1.33 16.36 7.39
C LYS A 136 -2.72 15.75 7.26
N ASP A 137 -3.19 15.55 6.04
CA ASP A 137 -4.50 14.95 5.76
C ASP A 137 -4.60 13.52 6.34
N ARG A 138 -3.59 12.67 6.09
CA ARG A 138 -3.55 11.31 6.64
C ARG A 138 -3.46 11.30 8.16
N LEU A 139 -2.74 12.25 8.76
CA LEU A 139 -2.63 12.36 10.22
C LEU A 139 -3.97 12.76 10.85
N GLU A 140 -4.72 13.68 10.26
CA GLU A 140 -6.07 14.04 10.72
C GLU A 140 -7.03 12.85 10.64
N LEU A 141 -7.02 12.11 9.53
CA LEU A 141 -7.82 10.90 9.40
C LEU A 141 -7.48 9.88 10.50
N LEU A 142 -6.19 9.65 10.75
CA LEU A 142 -5.73 8.71 11.77
C LEU A 142 -6.08 9.17 13.20
N ARG A 143 -6.01 10.47 13.50
CA ARG A 143 -6.43 11.03 14.80
C ARG A 143 -7.90 10.77 15.09
N HIS A 144 -8.77 10.95 14.09
CA HIS A 144 -10.22 10.78 14.26
C HIS A 144 -10.66 9.31 14.27
N THR A 145 -10.05 8.47 13.42
CA THR A 145 -10.47 7.07 13.24
C THR A 145 -9.69 6.09 14.12
N ARG A 146 -8.48 6.48 14.54
CA ARG A 146 -7.52 5.63 15.27
C ARG A 146 -7.30 4.27 14.59
N THR A 147 -7.39 4.27 13.26
CA THR A 147 -7.36 3.08 12.41
C THR A 147 -6.56 3.38 11.14
N HIS A 148 -5.68 2.46 10.75
CA HIS A 148 -5.01 2.50 9.46
C HIS A 148 -5.84 1.75 8.42
N PHE A 149 -6.08 2.38 7.26
CA PHE A 149 -6.90 1.80 6.17
C PHE A 149 -6.07 1.31 4.99
N GLU A 150 -4.78 1.61 4.97
CA GLU A 150 -3.89 1.27 3.89
C GLU A 150 -2.58 0.71 4.44
N GLN A 151 -2.00 -0.20 3.67
CA GLN A 151 -0.79 -0.93 4.03
C GLN A 151 0.43 -0.26 3.39
N ILE A 152 1.59 -0.42 4.02
CA ILE A 152 2.87 -0.06 3.39
C ILE A 152 3.36 -1.22 2.56
N PHE A 153 3.83 -0.95 1.34
CA PHE A 153 4.49 -1.96 0.52
C PHE A 153 5.93 -2.10 0.99
N MET A 154 6.22 -3.19 1.69
CA MET A 154 7.52 -3.48 2.26
C MET A 154 8.22 -4.59 1.47
N LEU A 155 9.52 -4.42 1.29
CA LEU A 155 10.42 -5.39 0.70
C LEU A 155 11.37 -5.94 1.75
N TYR A 156 11.68 -7.22 1.68
CA TYR A 156 12.69 -7.91 2.48
C TYR A 156 13.42 -8.94 1.63
N GLU A 157 14.57 -9.41 2.10
CA GLU A 157 15.38 -10.41 1.40
C GLU A 157 15.29 -11.79 2.08
N ASP A 158 14.83 -12.79 1.32
CA ASP A 158 14.83 -14.20 1.73
C ASP A 158 15.18 -15.08 0.53
N PRO A 159 16.48 -15.23 0.19
CA PRO A 159 16.92 -15.93 -1.01
C PRO A 159 16.64 -17.43 -0.96
N ALA A 160 16.44 -17.98 0.25
CA ALA A 160 16.08 -19.37 0.46
C ALA A 160 14.56 -19.62 0.36
N GLU A 161 13.76 -18.57 0.12
CA GLU A 161 12.30 -18.60 0.01
C GLU A 161 11.58 -19.34 1.15
N LYS A 162 12.14 -19.31 2.36
CA LYS A 162 11.58 -19.98 3.53
C LYS A 162 10.17 -19.50 3.84
N ILE A 163 9.96 -18.18 3.84
CA ILE A 163 8.62 -17.61 4.03
C ILE A 163 7.75 -17.94 2.82
N GLY A 164 8.31 -17.84 1.60
CA GLY A 164 7.61 -18.14 0.35
C GLY A 164 6.98 -19.53 0.32
N HIS A 165 7.72 -20.57 0.74
CA HIS A 165 7.22 -21.94 0.83
C HIS A 165 6.02 -22.07 1.78
N LEU A 166 6.08 -21.43 2.96
CA LEU A 166 4.95 -21.42 3.90
C LEU A 166 3.72 -20.72 3.29
N LEU A 167 3.91 -19.58 2.61
CA LEU A 167 2.80 -18.89 1.98
C LEU A 167 2.11 -19.76 0.91
N GLU A 168 2.89 -20.53 0.14
CA GLU A 168 2.36 -21.46 -0.86
C GLU A 168 1.60 -22.63 -0.25
N GLU A 169 2.10 -23.20 0.86
CA GLU A 169 1.39 -24.25 1.59
C GLU A 169 0.00 -23.78 2.04
N ILE A 170 -0.08 -22.56 2.59
CA ILE A 170 -1.36 -21.97 3.01
C ILE A 170 -2.27 -21.68 1.80
N ALA A 171 -1.70 -21.26 0.67
CA ALA A 171 -2.45 -20.96 -0.54
C ALA A 171 -3.10 -22.19 -1.21
N GLN A 172 -2.75 -23.41 -0.80
CA GLN A 172 -3.44 -24.64 -1.22
C GLN A 172 -4.85 -24.77 -0.61
N GLN A 173 -5.14 -24.02 0.45
CA GLN A 173 -6.45 -24.00 1.09
C GLN A 173 -7.43 -23.09 0.33
N LYS A 174 -8.72 -23.19 0.68
CA LYS A 174 -9.73 -22.26 0.15
C LYS A 174 -9.42 -20.84 0.62
N ALA A 175 -9.43 -19.89 -0.33
CA ALA A 175 -9.24 -18.48 -0.02
C ALA A 175 -10.37 -17.90 0.84
N ASP A 176 -10.01 -17.00 1.75
CA ASP A 176 -10.98 -16.25 2.56
C ASP A 176 -11.64 -15.13 1.74
N ILE A 177 -10.84 -14.42 0.95
CA ILE A 177 -11.28 -13.34 0.07
C ILE A 177 -10.57 -13.50 -1.27
N GLN A 178 -11.34 -13.38 -2.35
CA GLN A 178 -10.81 -13.27 -3.69
C GLN A 178 -11.60 -12.19 -4.45
N VAL A 179 -10.90 -11.22 -5.02
CA VAL A 179 -11.51 -10.10 -5.75
C VAL A 179 -10.61 -9.67 -6.91
N ASP A 180 -11.23 -9.34 -8.04
CA ASP A 180 -10.56 -8.72 -9.18
C ASP A 180 -10.75 -7.20 -9.09
N ASP A 181 -9.66 -6.44 -9.19
CA ASP A 181 -9.73 -4.98 -9.24
C ASP A 181 -10.07 -4.48 -10.66
N GLU A 182 -10.30 -3.17 -10.77
CA GLU A 182 -10.65 -2.55 -12.06
C GLU A 182 -9.50 -2.47 -13.07
N TYR A 183 -8.28 -2.84 -12.67
CA TYR A 183 -7.12 -2.98 -13.55
C TYR A 183 -6.81 -4.44 -13.91
N GLY A 184 -7.69 -5.38 -13.53
CA GLY A 184 -7.56 -6.80 -13.84
C GLY A 184 -6.56 -7.54 -12.94
N VAL A 185 -6.17 -6.96 -11.81
CA VAL A 185 -5.36 -7.64 -10.79
C VAL A 185 -6.27 -8.51 -9.93
N ARG A 186 -5.98 -9.80 -9.86
CA ARG A 186 -6.65 -10.69 -8.90
C ARG A 186 -5.95 -10.67 -7.57
N HIS A 187 -6.67 -10.26 -6.54
CA HIS A 187 -6.24 -10.27 -5.16
C HIS A 187 -6.83 -11.48 -4.45
N THR A 188 -5.99 -12.26 -3.78
CA THR A 188 -6.43 -13.42 -3.00
C THR A 188 -5.78 -13.40 -1.62
N THR A 189 -6.57 -13.61 -0.57
CA THR A 189 -6.08 -13.62 0.82
C THR A 189 -6.48 -14.87 1.58
N TRP A 190 -5.61 -15.30 2.49
CA TRP A 190 -5.86 -16.37 3.45
C TRP A 190 -5.40 -15.96 4.85
N THR A 191 -6.11 -16.43 5.87
CA THR A 191 -5.80 -16.18 7.27
C THR A 191 -4.81 -17.22 7.78
N LEU A 192 -3.70 -16.76 8.33
CA LEU A 192 -2.69 -17.59 8.98
C LEU A 192 -2.66 -17.29 10.49
N SER A 193 -3.29 -18.16 11.27
CA SER A 193 -3.39 -18.07 12.73
C SER A 193 -2.73 -19.24 13.47
N ASP A 194 -2.16 -20.21 12.75
CA ASP A 194 -1.44 -21.32 13.39
C ASP A 194 -0.24 -20.78 14.21
N PRO A 195 -0.15 -21.10 15.53
CA PRO A 195 0.89 -20.55 16.38
C PRO A 195 2.32 -20.89 15.95
N GLN A 196 2.55 -22.06 15.36
CA GLN A 196 3.89 -22.47 14.92
C GLN A 196 4.31 -21.70 13.67
N ALA A 197 3.40 -21.57 12.70
CA ALA A 197 3.61 -20.77 11.49
C ALA A 197 3.81 -19.29 11.82
N VAL A 198 3.02 -18.73 12.75
CA VAL A 198 3.18 -17.35 13.23
C VAL A 198 4.57 -17.15 13.86
N ALA A 199 4.98 -18.03 14.77
CA ALA A 199 6.29 -17.95 15.41
C ALA A 199 7.43 -18.11 14.39
N PHE A 200 7.26 -18.97 13.40
CA PHE A 200 8.22 -19.13 12.30
C PHE A 200 8.38 -17.82 11.51
N MET A 201 7.29 -17.20 11.06
CA MET A 201 7.35 -15.93 10.32
C MET A 201 8.02 -14.82 11.13
N GLN A 202 7.73 -14.73 12.44
CA GLN A 202 8.35 -13.73 13.29
C GLN A 202 9.87 -13.94 13.42
N ARG A 203 10.33 -15.19 13.55
CA ARG A 203 11.77 -15.51 13.61
C ARG A 203 12.48 -15.22 12.29
N GLU A 204 11.92 -15.66 11.16
CA GLU A 204 12.53 -15.48 9.84
C GLU A 204 12.58 -14.00 9.40
N MET A 205 11.81 -13.12 10.04
CA MET A 205 11.84 -11.69 9.79
C MET A 205 12.75 -10.90 10.74
N GLU A 206 13.15 -11.45 11.88
CA GLU A 206 13.78 -10.68 12.96
C GLU A 206 15.10 -10.00 12.53
N ASP A 207 15.91 -10.70 11.73
CA ASP A 207 17.21 -10.27 11.24
C ASP A 207 17.15 -9.48 9.92
N LYS A 208 15.95 -9.33 9.33
CA LYS A 208 15.78 -8.68 8.04
C LYS A 208 15.84 -7.16 8.14
N ASN A 209 16.41 -6.56 7.10
CA ASN A 209 16.21 -5.16 6.77
C ASN A 209 14.95 -5.04 5.92
N LEU A 210 14.22 -3.94 6.11
CA LEU A 210 13.02 -3.65 5.35
C LEU A 210 13.23 -2.44 4.46
N ILE A 211 12.81 -2.51 3.21
CA ILE A 211 12.83 -1.39 2.28
C ILE A 211 11.38 -1.00 1.98
N ILE A 212 11.05 0.28 2.13
CA ILE A 212 9.73 0.79 1.74
C ILE A 212 9.74 0.93 0.22
N ALA A 213 8.93 0.16 -0.50
CA ALA A 213 8.74 0.29 -1.95
C ALA A 213 7.59 1.25 -2.32
N ASP A 214 6.61 1.40 -1.44
CA ASP A 214 5.55 2.40 -1.58
C ASP A 214 4.93 2.69 -0.21
N GLY A 215 4.52 3.95 0.01
CA GLY A 215 3.83 4.38 1.22
C GLY A 215 4.67 5.19 2.21
N HIS A 216 5.74 5.86 1.79
CA HIS A 216 6.59 6.67 2.68
C HIS A 216 5.80 7.78 3.39
N HIS A 217 4.86 8.43 2.70
CA HIS A 217 3.94 9.39 3.32
C HIS A 217 3.15 8.77 4.49
N ARG A 218 2.61 7.56 4.28
CA ARG A 218 1.83 6.82 5.28
C ARG A 218 2.72 6.37 6.44
N TYR A 219 3.94 5.92 6.16
CA TYR A 219 4.92 5.54 7.18
C TYR A 219 5.29 6.72 8.08
N GLU A 220 5.59 7.89 7.50
CA GLU A 220 5.94 9.08 8.25
C GLU A 220 4.75 9.67 9.02
N THR A 221 3.54 9.62 8.47
CA THR A 221 2.33 9.94 9.23
C THR A 221 2.19 9.02 10.45
N ALA A 222 2.47 7.73 10.31
CA ALA A 222 2.41 6.79 11.41
C ALA A 222 3.50 7.06 12.46
N LEU A 223 4.72 7.45 12.05
CA LEU A 223 5.78 7.91 12.98
C LEU A 223 5.34 9.14 13.78
N ALA A 224 4.76 10.15 13.11
CA ALA A 224 4.27 11.34 13.78
C ALA A 224 3.15 11.01 14.79
N TYR A 225 2.20 10.16 14.40
CA TYR A 225 1.13 9.72 15.29
C TYR A 225 1.63 8.89 16.47
N ARG A 226 2.59 7.99 16.25
CA ARG A 226 3.29 7.25 17.32
C ARG A 226 3.91 8.23 18.32
N ASP A 227 4.56 9.29 17.83
CA ASP A 227 5.23 10.28 18.67
C ASP A 227 4.24 11.12 19.49
N GLU A 228 3.08 11.47 18.92
CA GLU A 228 1.95 12.08 19.65
C GLU A 228 1.38 11.16 20.73
N MET A 229 1.41 9.85 20.49
CA MET A 229 0.71 8.83 21.28
C MET A 229 1.67 7.92 22.04
N ARG A 230 2.89 8.37 22.37
CA ARG A 230 3.92 7.53 23.03
C ARG A 230 3.48 6.93 24.37
N ALA A 231 2.59 7.60 25.08
CA ALA A 231 2.03 7.11 26.34
C ALA A 231 0.99 5.97 26.15
N GLN A 232 0.52 5.74 24.92
CA GLN A 232 -0.49 4.74 24.60
C GLN A 232 0.14 3.50 23.98
N LYS A 233 -0.29 2.32 24.46
CA LYS A 233 0.18 1.04 23.91
C LYS A 233 -0.37 0.82 22.50
N GLY A 234 0.48 0.31 21.60
CA GLY A 234 0.08 -0.14 20.27
C GLY A 234 0.12 0.93 19.17
N SER A 235 0.48 2.18 19.49
CA SER A 235 0.70 3.25 18.51
C SER A 235 2.03 3.11 17.72
N ASP A 236 2.89 2.15 18.12
CA ASP A 236 4.20 1.90 17.53
C ASP A 236 4.18 0.88 16.39
N ARG A 237 3.01 0.59 15.83
CA ARG A 237 2.79 -0.46 14.83
C ARG A 237 1.86 -0.01 13.73
N LEU A 238 2.11 -0.48 12.51
CA LEU A 238 1.38 -0.11 11.30
C LEU A 238 1.17 -1.36 10.42
N PRO A 239 0.00 -1.57 9.80
CA PRO A 239 -0.17 -2.60 8.79
C PRO A 239 0.78 -2.42 7.61
N MET A 240 1.48 -3.48 7.28
CA MET A 240 2.45 -3.55 6.19
C MET A 240 2.24 -4.85 5.43
N THR A 241 2.55 -4.82 4.14
CA THR A 241 2.54 -5.98 3.27
C THR A 241 3.97 -6.26 2.87
N PHE A 242 4.47 -7.44 3.23
CA PHE A 242 5.86 -7.83 3.08
C PHE A 242 6.00 -8.75 1.86
N PHE A 243 6.80 -8.31 0.89
CA PHE A 243 7.14 -9.06 -0.31
C PHE A 243 8.63 -9.38 -0.35
N ASN A 244 8.97 -10.61 -0.73
CA ASN A 244 10.35 -11.04 -0.87
C ASN A 244 10.96 -10.48 -2.16
N MET A 245 12.08 -9.79 -2.06
CA MET A 245 12.84 -9.25 -3.19
C MET A 245 13.45 -10.32 -4.08
N SER A 246 13.73 -11.50 -3.51
CA SER A 246 14.27 -12.63 -4.26
C SER A 246 13.19 -13.40 -5.02
N SER A 247 11.90 -13.05 -4.83
CA SER A 247 10.80 -13.76 -5.48
C SER A 247 10.64 -13.34 -6.95
N PRO A 248 10.46 -14.29 -7.89
CA PRO A 248 10.28 -13.98 -9.31
C PRO A 248 9.02 -13.14 -9.60
N GLY A 249 8.02 -13.19 -8.71
CA GLY A 249 6.77 -12.43 -8.86
C GLY A 249 6.88 -10.95 -8.51
N LEU A 250 8.02 -10.47 -7.99
CA LEU A 250 8.24 -9.06 -7.74
C LEU A 250 8.68 -8.36 -9.04
N THR A 251 7.73 -7.75 -9.73
CA THR A 251 8.00 -6.94 -10.92
C THR A 251 8.14 -5.46 -10.54
N ILE A 252 9.31 -4.87 -10.82
CA ILE A 252 9.55 -3.42 -10.70
C ILE A 252 9.81 -2.89 -12.11
N LEU A 253 8.90 -2.08 -12.63
CA LEU A 253 9.02 -1.48 -13.96
C LEU A 253 9.71 -0.11 -13.90
N PRO A 254 10.41 0.30 -14.97
CA PRO A 254 11.02 1.62 -15.04
C PRO A 254 9.96 2.72 -15.00
N THR A 255 10.29 3.83 -14.34
CA THR A 255 9.49 5.06 -14.43
C THR A 255 9.99 5.90 -15.60
N HIS A 256 9.18 6.02 -16.64
CA HIS A 256 9.48 6.89 -17.78
C HIS A 256 9.02 8.33 -17.50
N ARG A 257 9.91 9.30 -17.73
CA ARG A 257 9.58 10.73 -17.63
C ARG A 257 9.38 11.29 -19.03
N VAL A 258 8.23 11.94 -19.25
CA VAL A 258 7.90 12.60 -20.51
C VAL A 258 7.94 14.10 -20.28
N LEU A 259 8.69 14.82 -21.12
CA LEU A 259 8.69 16.28 -21.17
C LEU A 259 7.89 16.72 -22.39
N SER A 260 6.87 17.55 -22.18
CA SER A 260 6.06 18.11 -23.26
C SER A 260 5.74 19.59 -22.98
N ASN A 261 5.65 20.39 -24.04
CA ASN A 261 5.27 21.81 -23.99
C ASN A 261 6.09 22.68 -23.02
N VAL A 262 7.37 22.36 -22.84
CA VAL A 262 8.28 23.14 -21.98
C VAL A 262 8.82 24.33 -22.78
N THR A 263 8.34 25.54 -22.47
CA THR A 263 8.80 26.78 -23.12
C THR A 263 10.31 26.95 -22.99
N GLY A 264 11.00 27.16 -24.11
CA GLY A 264 12.46 27.36 -24.14
C GLY A 264 13.30 26.09 -23.98
N LEU A 265 12.67 24.90 -23.99
CA LEU A 265 13.40 23.64 -24.02
C LEU A 265 13.98 23.41 -25.43
N ASP A 266 15.30 23.46 -25.55
CA ASP A 266 16.03 22.97 -26.73
C ASP A 266 16.44 21.50 -26.51
N PRO A 267 15.91 20.55 -27.28
CA PRO A 267 16.28 19.14 -27.17
C PRO A 267 17.77 18.88 -27.32
N ASN A 268 18.49 19.65 -28.15
CA ASN A 268 19.93 19.45 -28.36
C ASN A 268 20.71 19.85 -27.11
N ILE A 269 20.34 20.96 -26.46
CA ILE A 269 20.96 21.38 -25.21
C ILE A 269 20.66 20.36 -24.11
N LEU A 270 19.43 19.87 -24.03
CA LEU A 270 19.05 18.83 -23.07
C LEU A 270 19.89 17.55 -23.26
N LEU A 271 19.97 17.04 -24.49
CA LEU A 271 20.71 15.82 -24.80
C LEU A 271 22.22 15.98 -24.58
N HIS A 272 22.80 17.12 -24.96
CA HIS A 272 24.20 17.42 -24.69
C HIS A 272 24.48 17.40 -23.18
N ARG A 273 23.67 18.08 -22.37
CA ARG A 273 23.85 18.06 -20.91
C ARG A 273 23.60 16.67 -20.31
N ALA A 274 22.64 15.91 -20.86
CA ALA A 274 22.39 14.54 -20.43
C ALA A 274 23.56 13.61 -20.75
N SER A 275 24.30 13.83 -21.84
CA SER A 275 25.46 13.01 -22.20
C SER A 275 26.63 13.09 -21.22
N GLU A 276 26.62 14.06 -20.29
CA GLU A 276 27.57 14.10 -19.17
C GLU A 276 27.34 12.95 -18.17
N PHE A 277 26.12 12.39 -18.12
CA PHE A 277 25.70 11.38 -17.14
C PHE A 277 25.19 10.08 -17.78
N PHE A 278 24.78 10.12 -19.05
CA PHE A 278 24.09 9.01 -19.73
C PHE A 278 24.64 8.75 -21.12
N ASN A 279 24.53 7.51 -21.59
CA ASN A 279 24.72 7.19 -23.00
C ASN A 279 23.46 7.60 -23.77
N VAL A 280 23.60 8.60 -24.63
CA VAL A 280 22.50 9.12 -25.46
C VAL A 280 22.53 8.46 -26.84
N THR A 281 21.46 7.76 -27.21
CA THR A 281 21.29 7.14 -28.53
C THR A 281 20.00 7.62 -29.19
N GLY A 282 20.09 8.28 -30.35
CA GLY A 282 18.93 8.76 -31.13
C GLY A 282 19.14 10.16 -31.74
N SER A 283 18.42 10.47 -32.83
CA SER A 283 18.44 11.78 -33.51
C SER A 283 17.11 12.54 -33.29
N PRO A 284 17.09 13.87 -33.12
CA PRO A 284 15.88 14.68 -32.93
C PRO A 284 14.91 14.73 -34.13
N GLU A 285 15.24 14.14 -35.27
CA GLU A 285 14.59 14.43 -36.56
C GLU A 285 13.11 14.02 -36.69
N HIS A 286 12.52 13.28 -35.74
CA HIS A 286 11.13 12.78 -35.84
C HIS A 286 10.21 13.20 -34.69
N GLY A 287 10.45 14.36 -34.07
CA GLY A 287 9.49 15.02 -33.17
C GLY A 287 9.23 14.31 -31.83
N THR A 288 9.83 13.14 -31.61
CA THR A 288 9.83 12.42 -30.34
C THR A 288 11.26 12.01 -30.03
N VAL A 289 11.86 12.63 -29.02
CA VAL A 289 13.16 12.24 -28.48
C VAL A 289 12.93 11.31 -27.30
N THR A 290 13.32 10.05 -27.42
CA THR A 290 13.32 9.11 -26.29
C THR A 290 14.68 9.17 -25.61
N ILE A 291 14.73 9.69 -24.39
CA ILE A 291 15.92 9.57 -23.52
C ILE A 291 15.71 8.31 -22.68
N GLY A 292 16.43 7.23 -23.02
CA GLY A 292 16.52 6.05 -22.19
C GLY A 292 17.38 6.34 -20.97
N VAL A 293 16.78 6.43 -19.79
CA VAL A 293 17.52 6.43 -18.53
C VAL A 293 17.60 4.97 -18.08
N PHE A 294 18.74 4.32 -18.34
CA PHE A 294 19.07 3.04 -17.71
C PHE A 294 19.78 3.35 -16.39
N ILE A 295 19.17 2.97 -15.27
CA ILE A 295 19.81 2.95 -13.95
C ILE A 295 20.10 1.50 -13.62
#